data_AF-A0A7K7K7G3-F1
#
_entry.id   AF-A0A7K7K7G3-F1
#
_cell.length_a   1.000
_cell.length_b   1.000
_cell.length_c   1.000
_cell.angle_alpha   90.00
_cell.angle_beta   90.00
_cell.angle_gamma   90.00
#
_symmetry.space_group_name_H-M   'P 1'
#
loop_
_entity.id
_entity.type
_entity.pdbx_description
1 polymer ?
#
loop_
_entity_poly.entity_id
_entity_poly.type
_entity_poly.pdbx_seq_one_letter_code
_entity_poly.pdbx_strand_id
1 'polypeptide(L)'
;LLSCRLYCEEAKDPKRRSCQTVLAEALDIIIRSFAPILPHLAEEVFQYIPYKRDSEGVFRTGWINASSAWKKPGIEEAIEGACAMRDSFLGSISGKNALEYEVIIVIEPGLLFELMEALQAEETSSVSQLNEIMMASQTTLLSELPKEIPSDANIIKGTFLINLEGGDICEQSSYKVIAQPIAKAKCPRCRRYTAESSSTPCPRCLQVLAAGKGST
;
A
#
# COMPACT_ATOMS: atom_id res chain seq x y z
N LEU A 1 -4.16 -2.05 3.23
CA LEU A 1 -3.09 -2.33 2.26
C LEU A 1 -3.01 -3.82 1.92
N LEU A 2 -2.45 -4.65 2.80
CA LEU A 2 -2.19 -6.09 2.57
C LEU A 2 -3.43 -6.97 2.35
N SER A 3 -4.53 -6.66 3.02
CA SER A 3 -5.76 -7.45 2.99
C SER A 3 -6.28 -7.69 1.55
N CYS A 4 -6.31 -6.65 0.72
CA CYS A 4 -6.81 -6.79 -0.65
C CYS A 4 -5.95 -7.78 -1.47
N ARG A 5 -4.62 -7.73 -1.33
CA ARG A 5 -3.73 -8.66 -2.05
C ARG A 5 -3.85 -10.09 -1.54
N LEU A 6 -3.90 -10.27 -0.22
CA LEU A 6 -3.95 -11.60 0.39
C LEU A 6 -5.28 -12.33 0.14
N TYR A 7 -6.40 -11.61 0.16
CA TYR A 7 -7.73 -12.22 -0.02
C TYR A 7 -8.22 -12.21 -1.47
N CYS A 8 -7.82 -11.21 -2.27
CA CYS A 8 -8.39 -11.03 -3.60
C CYS A 8 -7.48 -11.52 -4.74
N GLU A 9 -6.19 -11.72 -4.55
CA GLU A 9 -5.33 -12.27 -5.60
C GLU A 9 -5.34 -13.81 -5.59
N GLU A 10 -4.96 -14.40 -6.72
CA GLU A 10 -4.87 -15.85 -6.88
C GLU A 10 -3.82 -16.44 -5.92
N ALA A 11 -3.96 -17.71 -5.55
CA ALA A 11 -3.09 -18.34 -4.54
C ALA A 11 -1.61 -18.36 -4.94
N LYS A 12 -1.32 -18.54 -6.24
CA LYS A 12 0.05 -18.58 -6.77
C LYS A 12 0.51 -17.23 -7.35
N ASP A 13 -0.31 -16.19 -7.26
CA ASP A 13 0.01 -14.88 -7.83
C ASP A 13 1.29 -14.29 -7.20
N PRO A 14 2.24 -13.77 -7.99
CA PRO A 14 3.47 -13.19 -7.48
C PRO A 14 3.25 -12.04 -6.48
N LYS A 15 2.20 -11.22 -6.64
CA LYS A 15 1.91 -10.13 -5.70
C LYS A 15 1.47 -10.68 -4.35
N ARG A 16 0.66 -11.74 -4.34
CA ARG A 16 0.25 -12.42 -3.10
C ARG A 16 1.44 -13.07 -2.41
N ARG A 17 2.26 -13.82 -3.17
CA ARG A 17 3.44 -14.50 -2.62
C ARG A 17 4.48 -13.51 -2.10
N SER A 18 4.69 -12.40 -2.80
CA SER A 18 5.56 -11.30 -2.35
C SER A 18 5.11 -10.76 -0.98
N CYS A 19 3.80 -10.48 -0.80
CA CYS A 19 3.29 -10.05 0.50
C CYS A 19 3.47 -11.11 1.59
N GLN A 20 3.24 -12.39 1.27
CA GLN A 20 3.43 -13.49 2.23
C GLN A 20 4.89 -13.65 2.63
N THR A 21 5.83 -13.50 1.69
CA THR A 21 7.28 -13.52 1.99
C THR A 21 7.64 -12.38 2.93
N VAL A 22 7.23 -11.14 2.64
CA VAL A 22 7.48 -9.99 3.53
C VAL A 22 6.87 -10.20 4.92
N LEU A 23 5.65 -10.75 5.00
CA LEU A 23 5.01 -11.06 6.28
C LEU A 23 5.72 -12.17 7.06
N ALA A 24 6.22 -13.19 6.35
CA ALA A 24 6.98 -14.27 6.97
C ALA A 24 8.30 -13.76 7.58
N GLU A 25 9.05 -12.96 6.82
CA GLU A 25 10.29 -12.33 7.28
C GLU A 25 10.03 -11.35 8.44
N ALA A 26 9.02 -10.49 8.32
CA ALA A 26 8.65 -9.56 9.39
C ALA A 26 8.25 -10.29 10.67
N LEU A 27 7.50 -11.39 10.56
CA LEU A 27 7.12 -12.22 11.70
C LEU A 27 8.36 -12.84 12.37
N ASP A 28 9.30 -13.40 11.61
CA ASP A 28 10.54 -13.97 12.16
C ASP A 28 11.37 -12.92 12.90
N ILE A 29 11.53 -11.72 12.30
CA ILE A 29 12.24 -10.59 12.92
C ILE A 29 11.57 -10.18 14.23
N ILE A 30 10.25 -10.00 14.22
CA ILE A 30 9.48 -9.58 15.39
C ILE A 30 9.64 -10.63 16.51
N ILE A 31 9.40 -11.91 16.21
CA ILE A 31 9.50 -13.01 17.17
C ILE A 31 10.87 -13.04 17.85
N ARG A 32 11.95 -12.94 17.08
CA ARG A 32 13.32 -12.93 17.64
C ARG A 32 13.60 -11.67 18.45
N SER A 33 13.08 -10.52 18.03
CA SER A 33 13.29 -9.25 18.73
C SER A 33 12.66 -9.25 20.12
N PHE A 34 11.46 -9.82 20.26
CA PHE A 34 10.75 -9.84 21.55
C PHE A 34 10.99 -11.12 22.36
N ALA A 35 11.60 -12.18 21.80
CA ALA A 35 11.92 -13.41 22.52
C ALA A 35 12.65 -13.20 23.87
N PRO A 36 13.59 -12.23 24.01
CA PRO A 36 14.21 -11.94 25.32
C PRO A 36 13.25 -11.33 26.36
N ILE A 37 12.13 -10.74 25.93
CA ILE A 37 11.17 -10.04 26.77
C ILE A 37 9.96 -10.94 27.08
N LEU A 38 9.42 -11.64 26.08
CA LEU A 38 8.24 -12.51 26.20
C LEU A 38 8.56 -13.92 25.68
N PRO A 39 9.34 -14.71 26.44
CA PRO A 39 9.88 -15.98 25.95
C PRO A 39 8.81 -17.03 25.66
N HIS A 40 7.78 -17.12 26.52
CA HIS A 40 6.68 -18.07 26.33
C HIS A 40 5.85 -17.75 25.08
N LEU A 41 5.54 -16.46 24.86
CA LEU A 41 4.81 -16.03 23.67
C LEU A 41 5.64 -16.27 22.39
N ALA A 42 6.95 -15.97 22.44
CA ALA A 42 7.80 -16.17 21.28
C ALA A 42 7.88 -17.66 20.90
N GLU A 43 8.00 -18.55 21.89
CA GLU A 43 8.01 -19.99 21.67
C GLU A 43 6.65 -20.50 21.16
N GLU A 44 5.55 -20.03 21.72
CA GLU A 44 4.20 -20.37 21.27
C GLU A 44 3.99 -19.95 19.80
N VAL A 45 4.24 -18.69 19.47
CA VAL A 45 4.10 -18.19 18.09
C VAL A 45 5.01 -18.99 17.16
N PHE A 46 6.26 -19.24 17.55
CA PHE A 46 7.21 -20.03 16.78
C PHE A 46 6.66 -21.43 16.46
N GLN A 47 6.03 -22.10 17.43
CA GLN A 47 5.40 -23.41 17.24
C GLN A 47 4.26 -23.42 16.20
N TYR A 48 3.48 -22.34 16.10
CA TYR A 48 2.38 -22.21 15.14
C TYR A 48 2.80 -21.76 13.73
N ILE A 49 4.09 -21.47 13.50
CA ILE A 49 4.57 -21.09 12.16
C ILE A 49 4.42 -22.28 11.18
N PRO A 50 3.76 -22.10 10.02
CA PRO A 50 3.40 -23.18 9.11
C PRO A 50 4.52 -23.60 8.13
N TYR A 51 5.62 -22.85 8.04
CA TYR A 51 6.72 -23.14 7.12
C TYR A 51 7.90 -23.86 7.82
N LYS A 52 8.74 -24.51 7.00
CA LYS A 52 9.81 -25.40 7.47
C LYS A 52 10.83 -24.62 8.30
N ARG A 53 11.18 -25.15 9.48
CA ARG A 53 12.13 -24.58 10.42
C ARG A 53 13.37 -25.47 10.50
N ASP A 54 14.54 -24.83 10.65
CA ASP A 54 15.81 -25.54 10.83
C ASP A 54 16.04 -25.97 12.30
N SER A 55 15.25 -25.45 13.25
CA SER A 55 15.35 -25.80 14.67
C SER A 55 13.98 -25.95 15.34
N GLU A 56 13.97 -26.62 16.51
CA GLU A 56 12.77 -26.89 17.29
C GLU A 56 12.28 -25.73 18.18
N GLY A 57 13.01 -24.60 18.27
CA GLY A 57 12.61 -23.48 19.13
C GLY A 57 13.32 -22.17 18.81
N VAL A 58 12.69 -21.04 19.14
CA VAL A 58 13.17 -19.68 18.77
C VAL A 58 14.53 -19.37 19.39
N PHE A 59 14.79 -19.88 20.59
CA PHE A 59 16.07 -19.66 21.28
C PHE A 59 17.25 -20.43 20.66
N ARG A 60 16.97 -21.37 19.75
CA ARG A 60 18.00 -22.16 19.05
C ARG A 60 18.30 -21.65 17.64
N THR A 61 17.53 -20.68 17.13
CA THR A 61 17.68 -20.17 15.76
C THR A 61 18.69 -19.02 15.61
N GLY A 62 19.21 -18.49 16.71
CA GLY A 62 20.15 -17.34 16.70
C GLY A 62 19.47 -15.98 16.48
N TRP A 63 20.29 -14.92 16.34
CA TRP A 63 19.81 -13.54 16.18
C TRP A 63 19.32 -13.25 14.75
N ILE A 64 18.67 -12.09 14.58
CA ILE A 64 18.11 -11.61 13.32
C ILE A 64 19.23 -11.37 12.30
N ASN A 65 19.03 -11.86 11.07
CA ASN A 65 19.94 -11.63 9.96
C ASN A 65 19.21 -10.90 8.83
N ALA A 66 19.27 -9.56 8.85
CA ALA A 66 18.68 -8.73 7.80
C ALA A 66 19.69 -8.55 6.66
N SER A 67 19.27 -8.83 5.43
CA SER A 67 20.12 -8.59 4.26
C SER A 67 20.32 -7.09 4.04
N SER A 68 21.57 -6.66 3.87
CA SER A 68 21.89 -5.28 3.49
C SER A 68 21.26 -4.87 2.15
N ALA A 69 20.92 -5.84 1.29
CA ALA A 69 20.25 -5.61 0.01
C ALA A 69 18.81 -5.08 0.16
N TRP A 70 18.20 -5.17 1.34
CA TRP A 70 16.86 -4.65 1.59
C TRP A 70 16.83 -3.12 1.76
N LYS A 71 17.96 -2.52 2.16
CA LYS A 71 18.07 -1.08 2.30
C LYS A 71 18.26 -0.46 0.93
N LYS A 72 17.17 0.05 0.36
CA LYS A 72 17.16 0.77 -0.92
C LYS A 72 16.90 2.25 -0.67
N PRO A 73 17.80 3.16 -1.07
CA PRO A 73 17.59 4.59 -0.93
C PRO A 73 16.37 5.03 -1.76
N GLY A 74 15.65 6.06 -1.31
CA GLY A 74 14.49 6.64 -2.00
C GLY A 74 13.15 5.96 -1.71
N ILE A 75 13.15 4.69 -1.27
CA ILE A 75 11.89 3.99 -0.96
C ILE A 75 11.26 4.53 0.33
N GLU A 76 12.07 4.86 1.33
CA GLU A 76 11.59 5.40 2.60
C GLU A 76 10.89 6.74 2.35
N GLU A 77 11.53 7.63 1.62
CA GLU A 77 11.04 8.96 1.27
C GLU A 77 9.79 8.88 0.37
N ALA A 78 9.74 7.94 -0.57
CA ALA A 78 8.54 7.69 -1.37
C ALA A 78 7.35 7.23 -0.51
N ILE A 79 7.58 6.31 0.43
CA ILE A 79 6.54 5.81 1.33
C ILE A 79 6.08 6.91 2.30
N GLU A 80 7.01 7.68 2.86
CA GLU A 80 6.71 8.80 3.75
C GLU A 80 5.93 9.90 3.04
N GLY A 81 6.35 10.27 1.82
CA GLY A 81 5.62 11.24 0.99
C GLY A 81 4.20 10.80 0.70
N ALA A 82 4.02 9.54 0.29
CA ALA A 82 2.69 8.97 0.08
C ALA A 82 1.85 8.89 1.37
N CYS A 83 2.48 8.61 2.52
CA CYS A 83 1.81 8.63 3.82
C CYS A 83 1.38 10.04 4.24
N ALA A 84 2.20 11.06 4.01
CA ALA A 84 1.84 12.44 4.30
C ALA A 84 0.64 12.91 3.45
N MET A 85 0.60 12.53 2.18
CA MET A 85 -0.55 12.79 1.30
C MET A 85 -1.80 12.03 1.77
N ARG A 86 -1.65 10.75 2.16
CA ARG A 86 -2.73 9.95 2.74
C ARG A 86 -3.29 10.59 4.00
N ASP A 87 -2.44 11.06 4.91
CA ASP A 87 -2.89 11.62 6.19
C ASP A 87 -3.63 12.95 5.95
N SER A 88 -3.17 13.75 4.99
CA SER A 88 -3.88 14.94 4.50
C SER A 88 -5.26 14.59 3.92
N PHE A 89 -5.34 13.53 3.11
CA PHE A 89 -6.60 13.01 2.57
C PHE A 89 -7.54 12.52 3.67
N LEU A 90 -7.09 11.61 4.54
CA LEU A 90 -7.91 11.00 5.58
C LEU A 90 -8.39 12.03 6.61
N GLY A 91 -7.56 13.03 6.92
CA GLY A 91 -7.97 14.15 7.76
C GLY A 91 -9.14 14.95 7.15
N SER A 92 -9.17 15.11 5.83
CA SER A 92 -10.22 15.86 5.12
C SER A 92 -11.59 15.16 5.10
N ILE A 93 -11.62 13.83 5.17
CA ILE A 93 -12.85 13.02 5.10
C ILE A 93 -13.34 12.54 6.47
N SER A 94 -12.69 12.97 7.57
CA SER A 94 -13.00 12.70 8.98
C SER A 94 -14.25 11.85 9.25
N GLY A 95 -14.03 10.55 9.50
CA GLY A 95 -15.08 9.59 9.88
C GLY A 95 -15.83 8.90 8.73
N LYS A 96 -15.54 9.28 7.47
CA LYS A 96 -16.10 8.61 6.29
C LYS A 96 -15.20 7.47 5.80
N ASN A 97 -15.80 6.56 5.04
CA ASN A 97 -15.08 5.44 4.46
C ASN A 97 -14.25 5.89 3.25
N ALA A 98 -12.92 5.83 3.35
CA ALA A 98 -11.98 6.23 2.30
C ALA A 98 -12.22 5.53 0.95
N LEU A 99 -12.77 4.31 0.95
CA LEU A 99 -13.07 3.57 -0.28
C LEU A 99 -14.17 4.21 -1.12
N GLU A 100 -14.99 5.11 -0.58
CA GLU A 100 -16.03 5.83 -1.32
C GLU A 100 -15.48 7.00 -2.12
N TYR A 101 -14.17 7.21 -2.06
CA TYR A 101 -13.50 8.32 -2.71
C TYR A 101 -12.54 7.84 -3.81
N GLU A 102 -12.42 8.69 -4.82
CA GLU A 102 -11.25 8.78 -5.68
C GLU A 102 -10.38 9.96 -5.23
N VAL A 103 -9.07 9.77 -5.35
CA VAL A 103 -8.08 10.74 -4.88
C VAL A 103 -7.22 11.19 -6.04
N ILE A 104 -7.20 12.49 -6.32
CA ILE A 104 -6.35 13.08 -7.35
C ILE A 104 -5.21 13.80 -6.65
N ILE A 105 -3.99 13.35 -6.91
CA ILE A 105 -2.75 13.90 -6.39
C ILE A 105 -2.13 14.73 -7.50
N VAL A 106 -1.92 16.02 -7.23
CA VAL A 106 -1.30 16.95 -8.16
C VAL A 106 0.00 17.45 -7.56
N ILE A 107 1.10 17.19 -8.25
CA ILE A 107 2.46 17.53 -7.82
C ILE A 107 3.18 18.13 -9.02
N GLU A 108 3.86 19.26 -8.80
CA GLU A 108 4.66 19.86 -9.87
C GLU A 108 5.83 18.93 -10.27
N PRO A 109 6.25 18.89 -11.53
CA PRO A 109 7.38 18.06 -11.96
C PRO A 109 8.64 18.34 -11.12
N GLY A 110 9.18 17.29 -10.52
CA GLY A 110 10.31 17.36 -9.58
C GLY A 110 10.51 16.03 -8.87
N LEU A 111 11.35 16.01 -7.84
CA LEU A 111 11.75 14.78 -7.16
C LEU A 111 10.55 14.05 -6.52
N LEU A 112 9.61 14.81 -5.92
CA LEU A 112 8.41 14.20 -5.33
C LEU A 112 7.56 13.48 -6.38
N PHE A 113 7.47 14.03 -7.59
CA PHE A 113 6.71 13.43 -8.68
C PHE A 113 7.35 12.10 -9.10
N GLU A 114 8.67 12.07 -9.27
CA GLU A 114 9.42 10.84 -9.60
C GLU A 114 9.25 9.75 -8.53
N LEU A 115 9.28 10.13 -7.24
CA LEU A 115 9.01 9.21 -6.13
C LEU A 115 7.58 8.65 -6.18
N MET A 116 6.58 9.46 -6.55
CA MET A 116 5.21 8.97 -6.71
C MET A 116 5.05 8.10 -7.96
N GLU A 117 5.73 8.41 -9.06
CA GLU A 117 5.76 7.58 -10.27
C GLU A 117 6.38 6.20 -10.01
N ALA A 118 7.38 6.12 -9.14
CA ALA A 118 7.94 4.84 -8.70
C ALA A 118 6.91 3.93 -8.00
N LEU A 119 5.91 4.52 -7.31
CA LEU A 119 4.80 3.81 -6.67
C LEU A 119 3.61 3.56 -7.63
N GLN A 120 3.47 4.40 -8.65
CA GLN A 120 2.41 4.35 -9.65
C GLN A 120 2.88 4.97 -10.98
N ALA A 121 3.22 4.11 -11.95
CA ALA A 121 3.62 4.56 -13.29
C ALA A 121 2.44 4.97 -14.19
N GLU A 122 1.22 4.53 -13.86
CA GLU A 122 0.01 4.86 -14.61
C GLU A 122 -0.59 6.17 -14.06
N GLU A 123 -1.09 7.05 -14.92
CA GLU A 123 -1.75 8.28 -14.48
C GLU A 123 -2.89 7.97 -13.49
N THR A 124 -3.73 6.99 -13.81
CA THR A 124 -4.83 6.58 -12.93
C THR A 124 -4.79 5.10 -12.67
N SER A 125 -4.81 4.70 -11.39
CA SER A 125 -4.80 3.30 -11.01
C SER A 125 -5.72 3.00 -9.83
N SER A 126 -6.26 1.78 -9.81
CA SER A 126 -7.01 1.24 -8.67
C SER A 126 -6.29 0.08 -7.98
N VAL A 127 -5.06 -0.23 -8.42
CA VAL A 127 -4.28 -1.40 -8.00
C VAL A 127 -2.79 -1.10 -7.77
N SER A 128 -2.33 0.11 -8.07
CA SER A 128 -0.97 0.57 -7.80
C SER A 128 -0.63 0.56 -6.30
N GLN A 129 0.66 0.67 -5.99
CA GLN A 129 1.11 0.78 -4.59
C GLN A 129 0.65 2.10 -3.98
N LEU A 130 0.69 3.20 -4.75
CA LEU A 130 0.19 4.49 -4.33
C LEU A 130 -1.31 4.45 -3.98
N ASN A 131 -2.15 3.90 -4.86
CA ASN A 131 -3.58 3.76 -4.58
C ASN A 131 -3.86 2.91 -3.34
N GLU A 132 -3.06 1.86 -3.15
CA GLU A 132 -3.15 1.10 -1.92
C GLU A 132 -2.88 1.99 -0.72
N ILE A 133 -1.74 2.69 -0.67
CA ILE A 133 -1.34 3.58 0.44
C ILE A 133 -2.43 4.60 0.74
N MET A 134 -3.03 5.21 -0.27
CA MET A 134 -4.13 6.19 -0.11
C MET A 134 -5.40 5.59 0.50
N MET A 135 -5.56 4.27 0.48
CA MET A 135 -6.74 3.55 0.97
C MET A 135 -8.04 3.93 0.26
N ALA A 136 -7.93 4.50 -0.94
CA ALA A 136 -9.02 4.91 -1.80
C ALA A 136 -9.41 3.80 -2.80
N SER A 137 -10.51 4.01 -3.52
CA SER A 137 -10.90 3.08 -4.61
C SER A 137 -10.13 3.32 -5.91
N GLN A 138 -9.70 4.56 -6.13
CA GLN A 138 -8.95 4.97 -7.30
C GLN A 138 -8.03 6.15 -6.93
N THR A 139 -6.83 6.18 -7.51
CA THR A 139 -5.88 7.27 -7.33
C THR A 139 -5.35 7.72 -8.68
N THR A 140 -5.38 9.03 -8.90
CA THR A 140 -4.89 9.68 -10.11
C THR A 140 -3.72 10.58 -9.75
N LEU A 141 -2.60 10.47 -10.46
CA LEU A 141 -1.39 11.26 -10.29
C LEU A 141 -1.23 12.18 -11.50
N LEU A 142 -1.18 13.49 -11.27
CA LEU A 142 -1.09 14.52 -12.31
C LEU A 142 0.04 15.51 -12.03
N SER A 143 0.65 16.03 -13.09
CA SER A 143 1.62 17.12 -13.02
C SER A 143 0.98 18.50 -12.89
N GLU A 144 -0.26 18.63 -13.38
CA GLU A 144 -1.02 19.89 -13.43
C GLU A 144 -2.45 19.70 -12.94
N LEU A 145 -3.05 20.79 -12.50
CA LEU A 145 -4.42 20.78 -11.98
C LEU A 145 -5.41 20.49 -13.13
N PRO A 146 -6.39 19.59 -12.94
CA PRO A 146 -7.43 19.35 -13.94
C PRO A 146 -8.15 20.66 -14.33
N LYS A 147 -8.49 20.81 -15.62
CA LYS A 147 -9.25 21.97 -16.12
C LYS A 147 -10.69 22.00 -15.59
N GLU A 148 -11.24 20.82 -15.34
CA GLU A 148 -12.58 20.63 -14.79
C GLU A 148 -12.44 20.08 -13.38
N ILE A 149 -12.55 20.96 -12.39
CA ILE A 149 -12.64 20.58 -10.99
C ILE A 149 -14.10 20.82 -10.57
N PRO A 150 -14.78 19.82 -10.01
CA PRO A 150 -16.09 20.04 -9.39
C PRO A 150 -16.01 21.20 -8.40
N SER A 151 -16.98 22.10 -8.43
CA SER A 151 -16.99 23.31 -7.59
C SER A 151 -17.05 23.02 -6.08
N ASP A 152 -17.39 21.80 -5.71
CA ASP A 152 -17.43 21.25 -4.35
C ASP A 152 -16.21 20.38 -3.99
N ALA A 153 -15.21 20.28 -4.86
CA ALA A 153 -14.05 19.44 -4.63
C ALA A 153 -13.20 19.94 -3.45
N ASN A 154 -12.93 19.05 -2.50
CA ASN A 154 -12.10 19.35 -1.35
C ASN A 154 -10.62 19.30 -1.73
N ILE A 155 -10.01 20.47 -1.99
CA ILE A 155 -8.60 20.60 -2.36
C ILE A 155 -7.78 20.85 -1.09
N ILE A 156 -7.00 19.86 -0.69
CA ILE A 156 -6.05 19.95 0.42
C ILE A 156 -4.68 20.27 -0.16
N LYS A 157 -4.02 21.28 0.40
CA LYS A 157 -2.65 21.65 0.04
C LYS A 157 -1.71 21.17 1.15
N GLY A 158 -0.60 20.57 0.76
CA GLY A 158 0.45 20.15 1.68
C GLY A 158 1.82 20.42 1.11
N THR A 159 2.82 20.31 1.98
CA THR A 159 4.22 20.32 1.59
C THR A 159 4.88 19.08 2.17
N PHE A 160 5.88 18.57 1.48
CA PHE A 160 6.69 17.45 1.93
C PHE A 160 8.16 17.82 1.78
N LEU A 161 8.94 17.56 2.83
CA LEU A 161 10.39 17.73 2.79
C LEU A 161 11.00 16.38 2.46
N ILE A 162 11.57 16.27 1.27
CA ILE A 162 12.33 15.11 0.84
C ILE A 162 13.74 15.27 1.37
N ASN A 163 14.23 14.25 2.08
CA ASN A 163 15.58 14.21 2.61
C ASN A 163 16.21 12.88 2.19
N LEU A 164 16.98 12.90 1.11
CA LEU A 164 17.71 11.73 0.62
C LEU A 164 19.15 11.74 1.15
N GLU A 165 19.73 10.55 1.22
CA GLU A 165 21.15 10.31 1.53
C GLU A 165 21.60 10.88 2.90
N GLY A 166 20.66 11.12 3.82
CA GLY A 166 20.99 11.62 5.16
C GLY A 166 21.26 13.12 5.23
N GLY A 167 20.77 13.89 4.26
CA GLY A 167 20.80 15.36 4.27
C GLY A 167 21.46 15.99 3.05
N ASP A 168 22.12 15.19 2.21
CA ASP A 168 22.87 15.70 1.05
C ASP A 168 21.94 16.26 -0.05
N ILE A 169 20.73 15.71 -0.17
CA ILE A 169 19.69 16.21 -1.07
C ILE A 169 18.45 16.53 -0.22
N CYS A 170 18.15 17.82 -0.08
CA CYS A 170 16.96 18.31 0.59
C CYS A 170 16.11 19.14 -0.38
N GLU A 171 14.91 18.67 -0.70
CA GLU A 171 13.96 19.39 -1.55
C GLU A 171 12.62 19.50 -0.82
N GLN A 172 12.09 20.72 -0.73
CA GLN A 172 10.73 20.93 -0.25
C GLN A 172 9.79 21.08 -1.44
N SER A 173 8.91 20.10 -1.64
CA SER A 173 7.96 20.10 -2.74
C SER A 173 6.54 20.29 -2.21
N SER A 174 5.73 21.06 -2.95
CA SER A 174 4.31 21.24 -2.63
C SER A 174 3.47 20.22 -3.38
N TYR A 175 2.37 19.79 -2.76
CA TYR A 175 1.42 18.88 -3.38
C TYR A 175 -0.02 19.33 -3.08
N LYS A 176 -0.93 18.90 -3.94
CA LYS A 176 -2.37 19.08 -3.74
C LYS A 176 -3.03 17.71 -3.79
N VAL A 177 -3.93 17.47 -2.85
CA VAL A 177 -4.76 16.27 -2.81
C VAL A 177 -6.20 16.71 -2.99
N ILE A 178 -6.90 16.11 -3.94
CA ILE A 178 -8.30 16.38 -4.21
C ILE A 178 -9.07 15.10 -3.93
N ALA A 179 -10.00 15.16 -2.97
CA ALA A 179 -10.84 14.03 -2.61
C ALA A 179 -12.24 14.21 -3.21
N GLN A 180 -12.67 13.25 -4.04
CA GLN A 180 -13.99 13.30 -4.69
C GLN A 180 -14.74 11.98 -4.47
N PRO A 181 -16.06 11.99 -4.24
CA PRO A 181 -16.84 10.76 -4.20
C PRO A 181 -16.81 10.04 -5.54
N ILE A 182 -16.56 8.73 -5.52
CA ILE A 182 -16.47 7.94 -6.75
C ILE A 182 -17.86 7.46 -7.20
N ALA A 183 -18.17 7.62 -8.49
CA ALA A 183 -19.49 7.26 -9.05
C ALA A 183 -19.67 5.75 -9.37
N LYS A 184 -18.68 4.92 -9.08
CA LYS A 184 -18.70 3.47 -9.37
C LYS A 184 -19.39 2.69 -8.27
N ALA A 185 -19.85 1.48 -8.58
CA ALA A 185 -20.47 0.60 -7.60
C ALA A 185 -19.43 -0.18 -6.78
N LYS A 186 -19.80 -0.51 -5.54
CA LYS A 186 -19.00 -1.35 -4.65
C LYS A 186 -18.93 -2.79 -5.16
N CYS A 187 -17.72 -3.28 -5.39
CA CYS A 187 -17.46 -4.66 -5.78
C CYS A 187 -17.77 -5.63 -4.61
N PRO A 188 -18.58 -6.69 -4.81
CA PRO A 188 -18.93 -7.64 -3.75
C PRO A 188 -17.74 -8.45 -3.23
N ARG A 189 -16.65 -8.58 -4.00
CA ARG A 189 -15.46 -9.37 -3.63
C ARG A 189 -14.39 -8.54 -2.93
N CYS A 190 -13.84 -7.53 -3.60
CA CYS A 190 -12.75 -6.72 -3.03
C CYS A 190 -13.23 -5.51 -2.23
N ARG A 191 -14.54 -5.22 -2.23
CA ARG A 191 -15.18 -4.10 -1.53
C ARG A 191 -14.74 -2.69 -1.96
N ARG A 192 -13.89 -2.57 -3.00
CA ARG A 192 -13.57 -1.30 -3.68
C ARG A 192 -14.70 -0.89 -4.62
N TYR A 193 -14.85 0.41 -4.83
CA TYR A 193 -15.83 1.02 -5.73
C TYR A 193 -15.26 1.05 -7.15
N THR A 194 -15.16 -0.12 -7.77
CA THR A 194 -14.59 -0.28 -9.12
C THR A 194 -15.45 -1.14 -10.04
N ALA A 195 -16.65 -1.52 -9.58
CA ALA A 195 -17.60 -2.29 -10.37
C ALA A 195 -18.58 -1.37 -11.11
N GLU A 196 -19.12 -1.85 -12.22
CA GLU A 196 -20.20 -1.16 -12.96
C GLU A 196 -21.54 -1.24 -12.21
N SER A 197 -21.77 -2.33 -11.46
CA SER A 197 -22.98 -2.54 -10.68
C SER A 197 -22.67 -3.20 -9.34
N SER A 198 -23.57 -3.09 -8.37
CA SER A 198 -23.39 -3.66 -7.02
C SER A 198 -23.46 -5.19 -6.99
N SER A 199 -24.01 -5.82 -8.02
CA SER A 199 -24.16 -7.27 -8.13
C SER A 199 -23.02 -7.95 -8.88
N THR A 200 -22.20 -7.19 -9.63
CA THR A 200 -21.12 -7.74 -10.45
C THR A 200 -19.74 -7.48 -9.82
N PRO A 201 -18.86 -8.48 -9.75
CA PRO A 201 -17.46 -8.25 -9.39
C PRO A 201 -16.76 -7.31 -10.37
N CYS A 202 -15.81 -6.51 -9.90
CA CYS A 202 -15.00 -5.66 -10.78
C CYS A 202 -14.13 -6.50 -11.73
N PRO A 203 -13.65 -5.92 -12.86
CA PRO A 203 -12.88 -6.65 -13.87
C PRO A 203 -11.70 -7.45 -13.31
N ARG A 204 -10.93 -6.86 -12.38
CA ARG A 204 -9.84 -7.56 -11.68
C ARG A 204 -10.33 -8.81 -10.93
N CYS A 205 -11.43 -8.68 -10.18
CA CYS A 205 -11.98 -9.80 -9.42
C CYS A 205 -12.54 -10.89 -10.34
N LEU A 206 -13.13 -10.53 -11.48
CA LEU A 206 -13.57 -11.49 -12.49
C LEU A 206 -12.39 -12.29 -13.06
N GLN A 207 -11.27 -11.63 -13.36
CA GLN A 207 -10.06 -12.30 -13.85
C GLN A 207 -9.53 -13.33 -12.83
N VAL A 208 -9.44 -12.96 -11.55
CA VAL A 208 -8.99 -13.90 -10.51
C VAL A 208 -9.97 -15.07 -10.34
N LEU A 209 -11.28 -14.82 -10.40
CA LEU A 209 -12.29 -15.88 -10.34
C LEU A 209 -12.24 -16.82 -11.54
N ALA A 210 -11.90 -16.31 -12.73
CA ALA A 210 -11.70 -17.12 -13.92
C ALA A 210 -10.45 -17.99 -13.80
N ALA A 211 -9.32 -17.44 -13.33
CA ALA A 211 -8.07 -18.17 -13.13
C ALA A 211 -8.22 -19.31 -12.10
N GLY A 212 -8.98 -19.09 -11.03
CA GLY A 212 -9.22 -20.11 -9.99
C GLY A 212 -10.03 -21.33 -10.45
N LYS A 213 -10.71 -21.29 -11.61
CA LYS A 213 -11.45 -22.45 -12.15
C LYS A 213 -10.57 -23.41 -12.96
N GLY A 214 -9.34 -23.02 -13.30
CA GLY A 214 -8.41 -23.83 -14.10
C GLY A 214 -7.31 -24.53 -13.30
N SER A 215 -7.32 -24.43 -11.96
CA SER A 215 -6.24 -24.91 -11.09
C SER A 215 -6.60 -26.08 -10.16
N THR A 216 -7.73 -26.75 -10.43
CA THR A 216 -8.10 -28.04 -9.80
C THR A 216 -7.68 -29.22 -10.65
#